data_AF-A0A0D3K1P9-F1
#
_entry.id   AF-A0A0D3K1P9-F1
#
_cell.length_a   1.000
_cell.length_b   1.000
_cell.length_c   1.000
_cell.angle_alpha   90.00
_cell.angle_beta   90.00
_cell.angle_gamma   90.00
#
_symmetry.space_group_name_H-M   'P 1'
#
loop_
_entity.id
_entity.type
_entity.pdbx_description
1 polymer ?
#
loop_
_entity_poly.entity_id
_entity_poly.type
_entity_poly.pdbx_seq_one_letter_code
_entity_poly.pdbx_strand_id
1 'polypeptide(L)'
;MTTKEKEEFKLQVRETLAREGIEPYAFDPISLRAMEAQDRQEYKPPWAVIGSTDAHLDAGVSVYLRKYPWGNALSSEPSHSDLPALRNLVMWSGQWQELKHASRMKYENWRVSRSLATRSSFAATAAAATVAATARRGVAAAQRAAAAGCSAVGVAPRTALRLLALLALLLTPLVGPAAHAWCFSSDPSAAREAKLMRGLVDRLAAEKGQALHAYERRVASLSGELQAARALGEEYAGRESAIAKERDALLRQLRASKDRQSDLEAEVGRVDAERALAEERAHAATAAAGGRCWSDSASEHVLTGVRSILGSTDRALHKAGRATAAASVSLRDAATDAAREVAKELPLAGRRAAIAAGRVLEEFKATSLLQPVG
;
A
#
# COMPACT_ATOMS: atom_id res chain seq x y z
N MET A 1 -24.13 23.88 5.54
CA MET A 1 -22.86 24.26 6.16
C MET A 1 -22.01 24.93 5.11
N THR A 2 -21.60 26.17 5.37
CA THR A 2 -20.71 26.92 4.46
C THR A 2 -19.29 26.33 4.49
N THR A 3 -18.41 26.74 3.57
CA THR A 3 -17.02 26.24 3.52
C THR A 3 -16.24 26.57 4.80
N LYS A 4 -16.45 27.77 5.36
CA LYS A 4 -15.83 28.20 6.62
C LYS A 4 -16.32 27.37 7.81
N GLU A 5 -17.64 27.24 7.96
CA GLU A 5 -18.24 26.41 9.02
C GLU A 5 -17.77 24.94 8.91
N LYS A 6 -17.61 24.44 7.68
CA LYS A 6 -17.10 23.09 7.42
C LYS A 6 -15.70 22.89 8.01
N GLU A 7 -14.80 23.84 7.81
CA GLU A 7 -13.43 23.74 8.32
C GLU A 7 -13.36 23.84 9.84
N GLU A 8 -14.12 24.77 10.42
CA GLU A 8 -14.26 24.91 11.88
C GLU A 8 -14.82 23.63 12.51
N PHE A 9 -15.86 23.06 11.91
CA PHE A 9 -16.45 21.81 12.37
C PHE A 9 -15.49 20.62 12.24
N LYS A 10 -14.74 20.52 11.13
CA LYS A 10 -13.70 19.48 10.96
C LYS A 10 -12.60 19.59 12.02
N LEU A 11 -12.26 20.80 12.46
CA LEU A 11 -11.29 21.00 13.54
C LEU A 11 -11.87 20.50 14.88
N GLN A 12 -13.08 20.93 15.24
CA GLN A 12 -13.75 20.53 16.47
C GLN A 12 -13.92 19.01 16.59
N VAL A 13 -14.26 18.34 15.48
CA VAL A 13 -14.39 16.87 15.47
C VAL A 13 -13.03 16.20 15.70
N ARG A 14 -11.95 16.69 15.09
CA ARG A 14 -10.60 16.12 15.30
C ARG A 14 -10.13 16.31 16.74
N GLU A 15 -10.35 17.48 17.32
CA GLU A 15 -10.03 17.75 18.73
C GLU A 15 -10.83 16.82 19.66
N THR A 16 -12.10 16.61 19.36
CA THR A 16 -12.96 15.70 20.12
C THR A 16 -12.48 14.26 20.01
N LEU A 17 -12.17 13.77 18.81
CA LEU A 17 -11.64 12.41 18.61
C LEU A 17 -10.31 12.20 19.34
N ALA A 18 -9.42 13.21 19.30
CA ALA A 18 -8.16 13.18 20.01
C ALA A 18 -8.35 13.16 21.53
N ARG A 19 -9.28 13.96 22.07
CA ARG A 19 -9.61 14.00 23.49
C ARG A 19 -10.13 12.65 24.02
N GLU A 20 -10.96 11.98 23.23
CA GLU A 20 -11.52 10.67 23.59
C GLU A 20 -10.56 9.49 23.28
N GLY A 21 -9.37 9.76 22.72
CA GLY A 21 -8.42 8.70 22.33
C GLY A 21 -8.93 7.80 21.20
N ILE A 22 -9.83 8.31 20.35
CA ILE A 22 -10.39 7.55 19.22
C ILE A 22 -9.47 7.76 18.01
N GLU A 23 -8.75 6.72 17.64
CA GLU A 23 -7.91 6.72 16.44
C GLU A 23 -8.75 6.38 15.20
N PRO A 24 -8.95 7.33 14.26
CA PRO A 24 -9.59 7.02 12.98
C PRO A 24 -8.67 6.15 12.13
N TYR A 25 -9.25 5.41 11.18
CA TYR A 25 -8.46 4.67 10.21
C TYR A 25 -7.63 5.64 9.35
N ALA A 26 -6.31 5.43 9.35
CA ALA A 26 -5.37 6.19 8.56
C ALA A 26 -5.23 5.54 7.17
N PHE A 27 -5.61 6.28 6.15
CA PHE A 27 -5.40 5.88 4.76
C PHE A 27 -3.95 6.09 4.35
N ASP A 28 -3.49 5.36 3.33
CA ASP A 28 -2.10 5.48 2.86
C ASP A 28 -1.79 6.91 2.38
N PRO A 29 -0.76 7.57 2.94
CA PRO A 29 -0.44 8.96 2.65
C PRO A 29 0.03 9.17 1.20
N ILE A 30 0.58 8.15 0.53
CA ILE A 30 1.03 8.27 -0.86
C ILE A 30 -0.18 8.42 -1.78
N SER A 31 -1.16 7.53 -1.61
CA SER A 31 -2.43 7.56 -2.34
C SER A 31 -3.17 8.87 -2.09
N LEU A 32 -3.24 9.31 -0.83
CA LEU A 32 -3.93 10.55 -0.45
C LEU A 32 -3.27 11.78 -1.10
N ARG A 33 -1.93 11.90 -1.07
CA ARG A 33 -1.21 13.00 -1.73
C ARG A 33 -1.40 13.02 -3.25
N ALA A 34 -1.47 11.85 -3.89
CA ALA A 34 -1.75 11.77 -5.32
C ALA A 34 -3.13 12.35 -5.66
N MET A 35 -4.12 12.12 -4.80
CA MET A 35 -5.45 12.71 -4.93
C MET A 35 -5.47 14.21 -4.69
N GLU A 36 -4.78 14.67 -3.64
CA GLU A 36 -4.66 16.11 -3.35
C GLU A 36 -4.01 16.88 -4.51
N ALA A 37 -2.99 16.29 -5.14
CA ALA A 37 -2.33 16.87 -6.31
C ALA A 37 -3.26 16.93 -7.54
N GLN A 38 -4.09 15.91 -7.74
CA GLN A 38 -5.04 15.84 -8.85
C GLN A 38 -6.18 16.87 -8.68
N ASP A 39 -6.76 16.94 -7.49
CA ASP A 39 -7.94 17.77 -7.21
C ASP A 39 -7.57 19.20 -6.77
N ARG A 40 -6.27 19.46 -6.53
CA ARG A 40 -5.73 20.74 -6.02
C ARG A 40 -6.36 21.16 -4.69
N GLN A 41 -6.72 20.18 -3.86
CA GLN A 41 -7.36 20.38 -2.57
C GLN A 41 -6.70 19.48 -1.52
N GLU A 42 -6.52 20.00 -0.30
CA GLU A 42 -6.01 19.22 0.81
C GLU A 42 -7.14 18.39 1.46
N TYR A 43 -6.88 17.11 1.70
CA TYR A 43 -7.86 16.18 2.24
C TYR A 43 -7.47 15.74 3.65
N LYS A 44 -8.23 16.19 4.64
CA LYS A 44 -8.08 15.79 6.04
C LYS A 44 -9.39 15.19 6.56
N PRO A 45 -9.35 13.97 7.15
CA PRO A 45 -10.49 13.43 7.87
C PRO A 45 -10.93 14.38 9.00
N PRO A 46 -12.24 14.51 9.28
CA PRO A 46 -13.37 13.76 8.69
C PRO A 46 -13.78 14.27 7.29
N TRP A 47 -14.29 13.37 6.45
CA TRP A 47 -14.72 13.63 5.08
C TRP A 47 -16.07 14.35 5.03
N ALA A 48 -16.14 15.48 4.33
CA ALA A 48 -17.38 16.22 4.13
C ALA A 48 -18.02 15.79 2.80
N VAL A 49 -18.91 14.81 2.86
CA VAL A 49 -19.50 14.19 1.68
C VAL A 49 -20.93 14.66 1.44
N ILE A 50 -21.28 14.80 0.16
CA ILE A 50 -22.65 14.98 -0.32
C ILE A 50 -23.02 13.70 -1.08
N GLY A 51 -24.04 12.98 -0.60
CA GLY A 51 -24.64 11.87 -1.34
C GLY A 51 -25.85 12.32 -2.14
N SER A 52 -25.98 11.85 -3.38
CA SER A 52 -27.21 11.97 -4.18
C SER A 52 -27.53 10.63 -4.85
N THR A 53 -28.82 10.28 -4.90
CA THR A 53 -29.35 9.15 -5.68
C THR A 53 -29.78 9.59 -7.08
N ASP A 54 -30.00 10.89 -7.27
CA ASP A 54 -30.59 11.42 -8.48
C ASP A 54 -29.50 11.62 -9.54
N ALA A 55 -29.52 10.76 -10.55
CA ALA A 55 -28.66 10.85 -11.72
C ALA A 55 -29.27 11.81 -12.74
N HIS A 56 -28.48 12.75 -13.24
CA HIS A 56 -28.86 13.68 -14.30
C HIS A 56 -27.86 13.58 -15.45
N LEU A 57 -28.37 13.62 -16.67
CA LEU A 57 -27.53 13.56 -17.86
C LEU A 57 -27.07 14.99 -18.18
N ASP A 58 -25.77 15.26 -18.04
CA ASP A 58 -25.15 16.53 -18.40
C ASP A 58 -24.02 16.27 -19.39
N ALA A 59 -24.05 16.94 -20.54
CA ALA A 59 -23.13 16.71 -21.66
C ALA A 59 -22.94 15.21 -22.07
N GLY A 60 -23.98 14.39 -21.91
CA GLY A 60 -23.94 12.95 -22.21
C GLY A 60 -23.30 12.08 -21.13
N VAL A 61 -22.88 12.65 -20.00
CA VAL A 61 -22.37 11.94 -18.83
C VAL A 61 -23.41 11.95 -17.72
N SER A 62 -23.60 10.81 -17.06
CA SER A 62 -24.47 10.73 -15.88
C SER A 62 -23.76 11.33 -14.67
N VAL A 63 -24.29 12.44 -14.17
CA VAL A 63 -23.78 13.18 -13.02
C VAL A 63 -24.78 13.09 -11.88
N TYR A 64 -24.29 12.77 -10.69
CA TYR A 64 -25.10 12.74 -9.46
C TYR A 64 -25.10 14.13 -8.82
N LEU A 65 -26.29 14.70 -8.63
CA LEU A 65 -26.41 16.04 -8.07
C LEU A 65 -27.65 16.21 -7.19
N ARG A 66 -27.63 17.19 -6.30
CA ARG A 66 -28.80 17.63 -5.52
C ARG A 66 -29.22 19.01 -6.02
N LYS A 67 -30.47 19.13 -6.47
CA LYS A 67 -31.05 20.40 -6.91
C LYS A 67 -31.59 21.18 -5.72
N TYR A 68 -31.21 22.44 -5.63
CA TYR A 68 -31.81 23.41 -4.72
C TYR A 68 -32.32 24.62 -5.52
N PRO A 69 -33.30 25.38 -5.02
CA PRO A 69 -33.76 26.60 -5.70
C PRO A 69 -32.66 27.63 -5.94
N TRP A 70 -31.59 27.61 -5.13
CA TRP A 70 -30.45 28.53 -5.20
C TRP A 70 -29.21 27.94 -5.89
N GLY A 71 -29.28 26.72 -6.44
CA GLY A 71 -28.17 26.10 -7.16
C GLY A 71 -28.11 24.58 -7.07
N ASN A 72 -27.16 23.99 -7.78
CA ASN A 72 -26.97 22.54 -7.84
C ASN A 72 -25.69 22.13 -7.10
N ALA A 73 -25.79 21.16 -6.21
CA ALA A 73 -24.63 20.57 -5.55
C ALA A 73 -24.27 19.25 -6.23
N LEU A 74 -23.17 19.24 -6.97
CA LEU A 74 -22.64 18.06 -7.65
C LEU A 74 -21.88 17.19 -6.66
N SER A 75 -22.24 15.92 -6.49
CA SER A 75 -21.52 15.02 -5.57
C SER A 75 -20.20 14.50 -6.16
N SER A 76 -20.05 14.58 -7.48
CA SER A 76 -18.84 14.16 -8.21
C SER A 76 -17.75 15.22 -8.28
N GLU A 77 -18.06 16.47 -7.94
CA GLU A 77 -17.14 17.59 -8.06
C GLU A 77 -16.36 17.79 -6.74
N PRO A 78 -15.01 17.79 -6.75
CA PRO A 78 -14.20 17.98 -5.54
C PRO A 78 -14.48 19.30 -4.79
N SER A 79 -14.84 20.36 -5.54
CA SER A 79 -15.13 21.68 -4.95
C SER A 79 -16.39 21.68 -4.08
N HIS A 80 -17.34 20.77 -4.33
CA HIS A 80 -18.59 20.66 -3.60
C HIS A 80 -18.55 19.58 -2.51
N SER A 81 -17.79 18.50 -2.71
CA SER A 81 -17.85 17.30 -1.88
C SER A 81 -16.52 16.56 -1.86
N ASP A 82 -16.13 16.04 -0.70
CA ASP A 82 -14.95 15.17 -0.57
C ASP A 82 -15.24 13.71 -1.01
N LEU A 83 -16.44 13.43 -1.53
CA LEU A 83 -16.87 12.09 -1.95
C LEU A 83 -15.99 11.48 -3.06
N PRO A 84 -15.56 12.22 -4.10
CA PRO A 84 -14.68 11.66 -5.13
C PRO A 84 -13.36 11.17 -4.53
N ALA A 85 -12.78 11.95 -3.61
CA ALA A 85 -11.58 11.58 -2.87
C ALA A 85 -11.79 10.27 -2.11
N LEU A 86 -12.81 10.22 -1.26
CA LEU A 86 -13.13 9.04 -0.46
C LEU A 86 -13.42 7.81 -1.33
N ARG A 87 -14.17 7.96 -2.42
CA ARG A 87 -14.51 6.85 -3.33
C ARG A 87 -13.27 6.25 -3.97
N ASN A 88 -12.39 7.08 -4.54
CA ASN A 88 -11.23 6.59 -5.26
C ASN A 88 -10.22 5.96 -4.29
N LEU A 89 -10.11 6.55 -3.10
CA LEU A 89 -9.25 6.04 -2.07
C LEU A 89 -9.75 4.68 -1.54
N VAL A 90 -11.06 4.48 -1.32
CA VAL A 90 -11.58 3.16 -0.94
C VAL A 90 -11.53 2.16 -2.10
N MET A 91 -11.98 2.54 -3.30
CA MET A 91 -12.24 1.60 -4.39
C MET A 91 -11.08 1.44 -5.38
N TRP A 92 -10.38 2.52 -5.74
CA TRP A 92 -9.38 2.52 -6.82
C TRP A 92 -7.95 2.38 -6.31
N SER A 93 -7.62 2.93 -5.14
CA SER A 93 -6.26 2.82 -4.58
C SER A 93 -5.92 1.44 -3.99
N GLY A 94 -6.89 0.51 -3.97
CA GLY A 94 -6.70 -0.84 -3.41
C GLY A 94 -6.80 -0.93 -1.89
N GLN A 95 -6.94 0.20 -1.19
CA GLN A 95 -7.03 0.26 0.29
C GLN A 95 -8.25 -0.47 0.87
N TRP A 96 -9.26 -0.81 0.06
CA TRP A 96 -10.31 -1.76 0.46
C TRP A 96 -9.76 -3.10 0.97
N GLN A 97 -8.65 -3.60 0.39
CA GLN A 97 -8.03 -4.84 0.86
C GLN A 97 -7.38 -4.65 2.24
N GLU A 98 -6.77 -3.50 2.48
CA GLU A 98 -6.22 -3.16 3.79
C GLU A 98 -7.31 -3.03 4.85
N LEU A 99 -8.43 -2.37 4.51
CA LEU A 99 -9.61 -2.30 5.37
C LEU A 99 -10.17 -3.68 5.71
N LYS A 100 -10.20 -4.61 4.74
CA LYS A 100 -10.57 -6.01 4.97
C LYS A 100 -9.60 -6.72 5.90
N HIS A 101 -8.29 -6.53 5.70
CA HIS A 101 -7.26 -7.10 6.57
C HIS A 101 -7.37 -6.57 8.00
N ALA A 102 -7.51 -5.26 8.18
CA ALA A 102 -7.72 -4.63 9.48
C ALA A 102 -9.00 -5.15 10.16
N SER A 103 -10.08 -5.32 9.40
CA SER A 103 -11.34 -5.91 9.90
C SER A 103 -11.14 -7.36 10.33
N ARG A 104 -10.37 -8.15 9.58
CA ARG A 104 -10.02 -9.53 9.96
C ARG A 104 -9.22 -9.59 11.25
N MET A 105 -8.27 -8.67 11.45
CA MET A 105 -7.52 -8.58 12.71
C MET A 105 -8.44 -8.27 13.91
N LYS A 106 -9.37 -7.33 13.75
CA LYS A 106 -10.38 -7.02 14.79
C LYS A 106 -11.25 -8.25 15.10
N TYR A 107 -11.66 -8.99 14.07
CA TYR A 107 -12.40 -10.24 14.23
C TYR A 107 -11.59 -11.30 14.98
N GLU A 108 -10.30 -11.48 14.66
CA GLU A 108 -9.43 -12.43 15.34
C GLU A 108 -9.26 -12.08 16.83
N ASN A 109 -9.06 -10.81 17.14
CA ASN A 109 -8.98 -10.34 18.53
C ASN A 109 -10.27 -10.62 19.29
N TRP A 110 -11.42 -10.34 18.66
CA TRP A 110 -12.72 -10.68 19.23
C TRP A 110 -12.88 -12.19 19.42
N ARG A 111 -12.49 -13.01 18.43
CA ARG A 111 -12.58 -14.47 18.47
C ARG A 111 -11.74 -15.07 19.60
N VAL A 112 -10.50 -14.61 19.75
CA VAL A 112 -9.62 -15.02 20.86
C VAL A 112 -10.24 -14.63 22.18
N SER A 113 -10.66 -13.37 22.34
CA SER A 113 -11.30 -12.87 23.57
C SER A 113 -12.54 -13.70 23.95
N ARG A 114 -13.38 -14.01 22.96
CA ARG A 114 -14.56 -14.86 23.15
C ARG A 114 -14.17 -16.30 23.53
N SER A 115 -13.16 -16.87 22.89
CA SER A 115 -12.69 -18.23 23.20
C SER A 115 -12.12 -18.34 24.62
N LEU A 116 -11.41 -17.31 25.08
CA LEU A 116 -10.87 -17.22 26.44
C LEU A 116 -11.98 -17.11 27.47
N ALA A 117 -12.98 -16.25 27.21
CA ALA A 117 -14.16 -16.13 28.06
C ALA A 117 -14.88 -17.48 28.19
N THR A 118 -15.14 -18.18 27.08
CA THR A 118 -15.77 -19.50 27.10
C THR A 118 -14.92 -20.54 27.84
N ARG A 119 -13.60 -20.58 27.60
CA ARG A 119 -12.69 -21.51 28.32
C ARG A 119 -12.67 -21.24 29.82
N SER A 120 -12.69 -19.98 30.24
CA SER A 120 -12.76 -19.63 31.66
C SER A 120 -14.06 -20.12 32.32
N SER A 121 -15.20 -20.04 31.62
CA SER A 121 -16.47 -20.59 32.13
C SER A 121 -16.48 -22.12 32.21
N PHE A 122 -15.89 -22.81 31.22
CA PHE A 122 -15.78 -24.27 31.26
C PHE A 122 -14.79 -24.76 32.32
N ALA A 123 -13.64 -24.09 32.49
CA ALA A 123 -12.67 -24.40 33.53
C ALA A 123 -13.26 -24.20 34.94
N ALA A 124 -14.02 -23.12 35.16
CA ALA A 124 -14.73 -22.90 36.42
C ALA A 124 -15.76 -24.00 36.71
N THR A 125 -16.49 -24.45 35.69
CA THR A 125 -17.50 -25.51 35.83
C THR A 125 -16.85 -26.88 36.07
N ALA A 126 -15.74 -27.19 35.38
CA ALA A 126 -15.00 -28.43 35.56
C ALA A 126 -14.31 -28.50 36.93
N ALA A 127 -13.75 -27.40 37.42
CA ALA A 127 -13.19 -27.31 38.77
C ALA A 127 -14.28 -27.53 39.83
N ALA A 128 -15.44 -26.90 39.69
CA ALA A 128 -16.58 -27.10 40.59
C ALA A 128 -17.09 -28.55 40.58
N ALA A 129 -17.16 -29.19 39.41
CA ALA A 129 -17.55 -30.60 39.28
C ALA A 129 -16.53 -31.55 39.94
N THR A 130 -15.24 -31.25 39.81
CA THR A 130 -14.16 -32.07 40.41
C THR A 130 -14.18 -31.97 41.93
N VAL A 131 -14.36 -30.77 42.50
CA VAL A 131 -14.51 -30.55 43.94
C VAL A 131 -15.78 -31.22 44.48
N ALA A 132 -16.89 -31.15 43.75
CA ALA A 132 -18.11 -31.85 44.14
C ALA A 132 -17.94 -33.38 44.13
N ALA A 133 -17.19 -33.93 43.16
CA ALA A 133 -16.94 -35.36 43.06
C ALA A 133 -16.02 -35.88 44.18
N THR A 134 -14.97 -35.14 44.55
CA THR A 134 -14.08 -35.50 45.67
C THR A 134 -14.81 -35.40 47.00
N ALA A 135 -15.64 -34.37 47.21
CA ALA A 135 -16.48 -34.24 48.39
C ALA A 135 -17.44 -35.43 48.56
N ARG A 136 -18.12 -35.86 47.47
CA ARG A 136 -19.02 -37.03 47.53
C ARG A 136 -18.30 -38.34 47.87
N ARG A 137 -17.09 -38.56 47.35
CA ARG A 137 -16.28 -39.75 47.69
C ARG A 137 -15.82 -39.71 49.14
N GLY A 138 -15.40 -38.56 49.65
CA GLY A 138 -15.03 -38.39 51.06
C GLY A 138 -16.19 -38.68 52.01
N VAL A 139 -17.39 -38.16 51.70
CA VAL A 139 -18.59 -38.42 52.51
C VAL A 139 -19.00 -39.89 52.47
N ALA A 140 -18.95 -40.54 51.31
CA ALA A 140 -19.27 -41.97 51.19
C ALA A 140 -18.26 -42.89 51.90
N ALA A 141 -16.99 -42.51 51.96
CA ALA A 141 -15.96 -43.22 52.72
C ALA A 141 -16.15 -43.02 54.23
N ALA A 142 -16.43 -41.79 54.67
CA ALA A 142 -16.71 -41.47 56.07
C ALA A 142 -17.99 -42.17 56.58
N GLN A 143 -19.04 -42.26 55.75
CA GLN A 143 -20.25 -43.01 56.10
C GLN A 143 -20.00 -44.52 56.25
N ARG A 144 -19.16 -45.12 55.39
CA ARG A 144 -18.77 -46.53 55.52
C ARG A 144 -17.94 -46.80 56.78
N ALA A 145 -17.00 -45.90 57.10
CA ALA A 145 -16.22 -45.99 58.33
C ALA A 145 -17.08 -45.80 59.60
N ALA A 146 -18.03 -44.85 59.56
CA ALA A 146 -18.97 -44.64 60.66
C ALA A 146 -19.92 -45.83 60.85
N ALA A 147 -20.41 -46.45 59.77
CA ALA A 147 -21.25 -47.64 59.84
C ALA A 147 -20.51 -48.85 60.43
N ALA A 148 -19.22 -49.02 60.12
CA ALA A 148 -18.39 -50.07 60.72
C ALA A 148 -18.08 -49.82 62.21
N GLY A 149 -17.87 -48.55 62.61
CA GLY A 149 -17.57 -48.19 64.00
C GLY A 149 -18.80 -48.15 64.94
N CYS A 150 -19.98 -47.80 64.43
CA CYS A 150 -21.18 -47.65 65.29
C CYS A 150 -21.72 -48.98 65.83
N SER A 151 -21.42 -50.11 65.17
CA SER A 151 -21.82 -51.45 65.62
C SER A 151 -21.11 -51.90 66.92
N ALA A 152 -20.02 -51.24 67.31
CA ALA A 152 -19.22 -51.62 68.47
C ALA A 152 -19.52 -50.79 69.74
N VAL A 153 -20.18 -49.63 69.63
CA VAL A 153 -20.26 -48.66 70.75
C VAL A 153 -21.70 -48.30 71.15
N GLY A 154 -22.73 -48.75 70.42
CA GLY A 154 -24.13 -48.58 70.82
C GLY A 154 -24.63 -47.12 70.83
N VAL A 155 -23.95 -46.23 70.10
CA VAL A 155 -24.31 -44.80 70.00
C VAL A 155 -25.09 -44.55 68.72
N ALA A 156 -26.16 -43.75 68.81
CA ALA A 156 -27.01 -43.43 67.67
C ALA A 156 -26.21 -42.77 66.52
N PRO A 157 -26.38 -43.22 65.27
CA PRO A 157 -25.50 -42.84 64.14
C PRO A 157 -25.49 -41.33 63.83
N ARG A 158 -26.52 -40.59 64.26
CA ARG A 158 -26.63 -39.14 64.03
C ARG A 158 -25.71 -38.31 64.93
N THR A 159 -25.37 -38.78 66.14
CA THR A 159 -24.49 -38.05 67.06
C THR A 159 -23.02 -38.32 66.75
N ALA A 160 -22.69 -39.56 66.34
CA ALA A 160 -21.35 -39.94 65.89
C ALA A 160 -20.87 -39.14 64.67
N LEU A 161 -21.76 -38.93 63.69
CA LEU A 161 -21.44 -38.15 62.48
C LEU A 161 -21.18 -36.67 62.77
N ARG A 162 -21.90 -36.08 63.74
CA ARG A 162 -21.69 -34.68 64.17
C ARG A 162 -20.37 -34.52 64.93
N LEU A 163 -20.02 -35.48 65.78
CA LEU A 163 -18.75 -35.48 66.49
C LEU A 163 -17.55 -35.69 65.54
N LEU A 164 -17.64 -36.63 64.59
CA LEU A 164 -16.60 -36.83 63.57
C LEU A 164 -16.41 -35.60 62.67
N ALA A 165 -17.50 -34.93 62.28
CA ALA A 165 -17.42 -33.70 61.50
C ALA A 165 -16.73 -32.57 62.28
N LEU A 166 -17.03 -32.42 63.57
CA LEU A 166 -16.36 -31.44 64.43
C LEU A 166 -14.88 -31.80 64.66
N LEU A 167 -14.55 -33.08 64.82
CA LEU A 167 -13.17 -33.56 65.00
C LEU A 167 -12.33 -33.37 63.73
N ALA A 168 -12.91 -33.62 62.55
CA ALA A 168 -12.27 -33.36 61.26
C ALA A 168 -12.03 -31.86 61.02
N LEU A 169 -12.95 -30.99 61.45
CA LEU A 169 -12.82 -29.52 61.37
C LEU A 169 -11.78 -28.96 62.36
N LEU A 170 -11.54 -29.65 63.47
CA LEU A 170 -10.55 -29.27 64.48
C LEU A 170 -9.13 -29.78 64.14
N LEU A 171 -9.00 -30.85 63.36
CA LEU A 171 -7.70 -31.47 63.03
C LEU A 171 -7.07 -30.95 61.72
N THR A 172 -7.81 -30.25 60.87
CA THR A 172 -7.33 -29.70 59.59
C THR A 172 -6.11 -28.76 59.68
N PRO A 173 -5.92 -27.90 60.71
CA PRO A 173 -4.75 -27.03 60.76
C PRO A 173 -3.48 -27.73 61.30
N LEU A 174 -3.56 -28.91 61.91
CA LEU A 174 -2.41 -29.56 62.56
C LEU A 174 -1.59 -30.51 61.66
N VAL A 175 -2.10 -30.92 60.50
CA VAL A 175 -1.47 -31.96 59.64
C VAL A 175 -0.79 -31.37 58.39
N GLY A 176 -0.68 -30.03 58.31
CA GLY A 176 -0.43 -29.26 57.08
C GLY A 176 0.88 -29.49 56.30
N PRO A 177 2.02 -29.93 56.87
CA PRO A 177 3.19 -30.21 56.03
C PRO A 177 3.80 -31.62 56.15
N ALA A 178 3.58 -32.37 57.23
CA ALA A 178 4.32 -33.61 57.49
C ALA A 178 3.71 -34.86 56.82
N ALA A 179 2.40 -34.89 56.59
CA ALA A 179 1.72 -36.01 55.93
C ALA A 179 2.01 -36.12 54.43
N HIS A 180 2.51 -35.04 53.80
CA HIS A 180 2.92 -35.09 52.39
C HIS A 180 4.28 -35.79 52.18
N ALA A 181 5.11 -35.90 53.21
CA ALA A 181 6.44 -36.50 53.09
C ALA A 181 6.44 -38.04 53.20
N TRP A 182 5.44 -38.63 53.87
CA TRP A 182 5.42 -40.08 54.15
C TRP A 182 4.61 -40.92 53.15
N CYS A 183 3.77 -40.31 52.30
CA CYS A 183 3.01 -41.04 51.29
C CYS A 183 3.76 -41.27 49.95
N PHE A 184 4.99 -40.76 49.79
CA PHE A 184 5.74 -40.86 48.53
C PHE A 184 6.96 -41.80 48.57
N SER A 185 7.31 -42.39 49.72
CA SER A 185 8.60 -43.07 49.87
C SER A 185 8.63 -44.57 49.54
N SER A 186 7.57 -45.20 49.04
CA SER A 186 7.60 -46.65 48.81
C SER A 186 6.82 -47.18 47.61
N ASP A 187 6.47 -46.34 46.63
CA ASP A 187 5.79 -46.83 45.42
C ASP A 187 6.79 -47.00 44.26
N PRO A 188 7.22 -48.23 43.91
CA PRO A 188 8.10 -48.47 42.76
C PRO A 188 7.48 -48.03 41.43
N SER A 189 6.18 -47.76 41.39
CA SER A 189 5.51 -47.12 40.26
C SER A 189 6.00 -45.69 40.02
N ALA A 190 6.19 -44.90 41.08
CA ALA A 190 6.61 -43.49 40.97
C ALA A 190 8.03 -43.35 40.38
N ALA A 191 8.94 -44.28 40.71
CA ALA A 191 10.29 -44.29 40.14
C ALA A 191 10.29 -44.62 38.64
N ARG A 192 9.38 -45.50 38.18
CA ARG A 192 9.20 -45.81 36.74
C ARG A 192 8.60 -44.64 35.99
N GLU A 193 7.59 -44.00 36.56
CA GLU A 193 6.97 -42.79 35.99
C GLU A 193 8.00 -41.65 35.89
N ALA A 194 8.81 -41.42 36.92
CA ALA A 194 9.87 -40.40 36.88
C ALA A 194 10.93 -40.69 35.80
N LYS A 195 11.21 -41.97 35.50
CA LYS A 195 12.12 -42.37 34.41
C LYS A 195 11.48 -42.15 33.03
N LEU A 196 10.20 -42.46 32.87
CA LEU A 196 9.45 -42.18 31.64
C LEU A 196 9.35 -40.68 31.37
N MET A 197 9.03 -39.88 32.40
CA MET A 197 8.96 -38.43 32.28
C MET A 197 10.31 -37.81 31.90
N ARG A 198 11.42 -38.30 32.47
CA ARG A 198 12.77 -37.89 32.03
C ARG A 198 13.01 -38.22 30.55
N GLY A 199 12.67 -39.43 30.11
CA GLY A 199 12.80 -39.80 28.70
C GLY A 199 11.94 -38.94 27.75
N LEU A 200 10.75 -38.51 28.18
CA LEU A 200 9.92 -37.58 27.41
C LEU A 200 10.53 -36.17 27.35
N VAL A 201 11.07 -35.68 28.47
CA VAL A 201 11.77 -34.38 28.51
C VAL A 201 13.00 -34.40 27.59
N ASP A 202 13.79 -35.48 27.60
CA ASP A 202 14.96 -35.61 26.74
C ASP A 202 14.58 -35.64 25.25
N ARG A 203 13.48 -36.33 24.88
CA ARG A 203 12.96 -36.33 23.51
C ARG A 203 12.48 -34.94 23.08
N LEU A 204 11.70 -34.26 23.92
CA LEU A 204 11.23 -32.90 23.65
C LEU A 204 12.40 -31.91 23.54
N ALA A 205 13.44 -32.07 24.34
CA ALA A 205 14.66 -31.26 24.25
C ALA A 205 15.39 -31.49 22.91
N ALA A 206 15.49 -32.74 22.46
CA ALA A 206 16.08 -33.07 21.16
C ALA A 206 15.26 -32.53 19.97
N GLU A 207 13.94 -32.68 20.00
CA GLU A 207 13.03 -32.13 18.98
C GLU A 207 13.10 -30.60 18.93
N LYS A 208 13.14 -29.94 20.09
CA LYS A 208 13.34 -28.49 20.18
C LYS A 208 14.68 -28.08 19.57
N GLY A 209 15.76 -28.83 19.82
CA GLY A 209 17.08 -28.58 19.22
C GLY A 209 17.05 -28.69 17.69
N GLN A 210 16.39 -29.72 17.15
CA GLN A 210 16.23 -29.88 15.70
C GLN A 210 15.40 -28.75 15.07
N ALA A 211 14.32 -28.35 15.72
CA ALA A 211 13.48 -27.24 15.27
C ALA A 211 14.25 -25.90 15.27
N LEU A 212 15.07 -25.64 16.30
CA LEU A 212 15.92 -24.45 16.35
C LEU A 212 16.96 -24.44 15.22
N HIS A 213 17.65 -25.56 14.97
CA HIS A 213 18.61 -25.63 13.86
C HIS A 213 17.95 -25.52 12.47
N ALA A 214 16.72 -26.00 12.31
CA ALA A 214 15.96 -25.79 11.08
C ALA A 214 15.60 -24.30 10.90
N TYR A 215 15.19 -23.64 11.98
CA TYR A 215 14.88 -22.21 11.99
C TYR A 215 16.13 -21.37 11.67
N GLU A 216 17.27 -21.63 12.32
CA GLU A 216 18.54 -20.92 12.07
C GLU A 216 18.99 -21.02 10.61
N ARG A 217 18.92 -22.22 10.01
CA ARG A 217 19.24 -22.43 8.59
C ARG A 217 18.30 -21.64 7.68
N ARG A 218 17.01 -21.57 8.02
CA ARG A 218 16.02 -20.82 7.24
C ARG A 218 16.27 -19.32 7.34
N VAL A 219 16.58 -18.79 8.52
CA VAL A 219 16.95 -17.39 8.72
C VAL A 219 18.21 -17.04 7.92
N ALA A 220 19.22 -17.90 7.93
CA ALA A 220 20.44 -17.71 7.13
C ALA A 220 20.13 -17.67 5.62
N SER A 221 19.29 -18.58 5.12
CA SER A 221 18.84 -18.59 3.72
C SER A 221 18.12 -17.30 3.33
N LEU A 222 17.14 -16.87 4.15
CA LEU A 222 16.37 -15.64 3.90
C LEU A 222 17.26 -14.39 3.96
N SER A 223 18.25 -14.36 4.86
CA SER A 223 19.23 -13.29 4.90
C SER A 223 20.07 -13.22 3.62
N GLY A 224 20.47 -14.37 3.06
CA GLY A 224 21.18 -14.44 1.79
C GLY A 224 20.33 -13.95 0.61
N GLU A 225 19.06 -14.38 0.54
CA GLU A 225 18.11 -13.92 -0.48
C GLU A 225 17.86 -12.40 -0.38
N LEU A 226 17.76 -11.86 0.84
CA LEU A 226 17.57 -10.42 1.06
C LEU A 226 18.80 -9.61 0.66
N GLN A 227 20.02 -10.12 0.89
CA GLN A 227 21.25 -9.49 0.40
C GLN A 227 21.33 -9.52 -1.13
N ALA A 228 20.97 -10.63 -1.77
CA ALA A 228 20.91 -10.72 -3.22
C ALA A 228 19.87 -9.75 -3.82
N ALA A 229 18.71 -9.62 -3.19
CA ALA A 229 17.69 -8.65 -3.60
C ALA A 229 18.16 -7.19 -3.46
N ARG A 230 18.91 -6.87 -2.40
CA ARG A 230 19.53 -5.54 -2.22
C ARG A 230 20.56 -5.23 -3.31
N ALA A 231 21.43 -6.18 -3.63
CA ALA A 231 22.42 -6.03 -4.70
C ALA A 231 21.76 -5.76 -6.06
N LEU A 232 20.67 -6.49 -6.38
CA LEU A 232 19.86 -6.21 -7.57
C LEU A 232 19.24 -4.81 -7.53
N GLY A 233 18.73 -4.38 -6.37
CA GLY A 233 18.18 -3.04 -6.19
C GLY A 233 19.20 -1.93 -6.47
N GLU A 234 20.45 -2.09 -6.01
CA GLU A 234 21.55 -1.16 -6.29
C GLU A 234 21.91 -1.14 -7.78
N GLU A 235 21.91 -2.29 -8.46
CA GLU A 235 22.13 -2.36 -9.90
C GLU A 235 21.02 -1.61 -10.68
N TYR A 236 19.75 -1.79 -10.30
CA TYR A 236 18.62 -1.07 -10.91
C TYR A 236 18.72 0.44 -10.69
N ALA A 237 19.05 0.88 -9.47
CA ALA A 237 19.24 2.31 -9.18
C ALA A 237 20.39 2.90 -10.02
N GLY A 238 21.47 2.14 -10.24
CA GLY A 238 22.56 2.50 -11.14
C GLY A 238 22.09 2.68 -12.59
N ARG A 239 21.28 1.74 -13.09
CA ARG A 239 20.70 1.81 -14.45
C ARG A 239 19.74 2.98 -14.61
N GLU A 240 18.88 3.25 -13.64
CA GLU A 240 17.98 4.42 -13.67
C GLU A 240 18.76 5.74 -13.71
N SER A 241 19.85 5.85 -12.95
CA SER A 241 20.74 7.01 -12.98
C SER A 241 21.41 7.17 -14.36
N ALA A 242 21.82 6.08 -15.00
CA ALA A 242 22.38 6.11 -16.35
C ALA A 242 21.35 6.58 -17.40
N ILE A 243 20.13 6.03 -17.36
CA ILE A 243 19.01 6.42 -18.24
C ILE A 243 18.66 7.91 -18.02
N ALA A 244 18.67 8.39 -16.78
CA ALA A 244 18.42 9.80 -16.49
C ALA A 244 19.48 10.71 -17.11
N LYS A 245 20.77 10.34 -17.03
CA LYS A 245 21.87 11.09 -17.66
C LYS A 245 21.76 11.11 -19.18
N GLU A 246 21.39 9.99 -19.80
CA GLU A 246 21.17 9.91 -21.25
C GLU A 246 19.98 10.77 -21.68
N ARG A 247 18.86 10.72 -20.94
CA ARG A 247 17.71 11.60 -21.18
C ARG A 247 18.10 13.08 -21.11
N ASP A 248 18.88 13.48 -20.11
CA ASP A 248 19.31 14.87 -19.97
C ASP A 248 20.31 15.28 -21.06
N ALA A 249 21.13 14.35 -21.58
CA ALA A 249 21.96 14.58 -22.75
C ALA A 249 21.11 14.80 -24.02
N LEU A 250 20.10 13.96 -24.25
CA LEU A 250 19.17 14.10 -25.38
C LEU A 250 18.37 15.40 -25.31
N LEU A 251 17.89 15.80 -24.12
CA LEU A 251 17.19 17.07 -23.94
C LEU A 251 18.09 18.28 -24.23
N ARG A 252 19.40 18.21 -23.90
CA ARG A 252 20.37 19.24 -24.27
C ARG A 252 20.58 19.30 -25.79
N GLN A 253 20.67 18.16 -26.47
CA GLN A 253 20.76 18.10 -27.93
C GLN A 253 19.51 18.69 -28.60
N LEU A 254 18.32 18.38 -28.08
CA LEU A 254 17.05 18.90 -28.59
C LEU A 254 16.92 20.42 -28.42
N ARG A 255 17.40 20.97 -27.29
CA ARG A 255 17.45 22.43 -27.09
C ARG A 255 18.41 23.07 -28.09
N ALA A 256 19.62 22.52 -28.24
CA ALA A 256 20.59 23.03 -29.19
C ALA A 256 20.11 22.96 -30.66
N SER A 257 19.34 21.93 -31.04
CA SER A 257 18.75 21.87 -32.39
C SER A 257 17.62 22.89 -32.58
N LYS A 258 16.81 23.13 -31.54
CA LYS A 258 15.76 24.15 -31.55
C LYS A 258 16.36 25.56 -31.64
N ASP A 259 17.44 25.83 -30.93
CA ASP A 259 18.14 27.12 -30.99
C ASP A 259 18.67 27.36 -32.41
N ARG A 260 19.34 26.36 -33.02
CA ARG A 260 19.77 26.42 -34.43
C ARG A 260 18.61 26.64 -35.40
N GLN A 261 17.47 26.03 -35.16
CA GLN A 261 16.28 26.26 -35.99
C GLN A 261 15.81 27.71 -35.88
N SER A 262 15.80 28.29 -34.67
CA SER A 262 15.42 29.69 -34.48
C SER A 262 16.41 30.66 -35.14
N ASP A 263 17.72 30.34 -35.13
CA ASP A 263 18.75 31.13 -35.81
C ASP A 263 18.53 31.12 -37.33
N LEU A 264 18.23 29.95 -37.91
CA LEU A 264 17.92 29.81 -39.34
C LEU A 264 16.62 30.54 -39.71
N GLU A 265 15.58 30.47 -38.89
CA GLU A 265 14.33 31.21 -39.10
C GLU A 265 14.59 32.73 -39.08
N ALA A 266 15.45 33.21 -38.18
CA ALA A 266 15.86 34.61 -38.14
C ALA A 266 16.69 35.03 -39.37
N GLU A 267 17.57 34.15 -39.87
CA GLU A 267 18.35 34.40 -41.09
C GLU A 267 17.46 34.47 -42.34
N VAL A 268 16.50 33.55 -42.48
CA VAL A 268 15.49 33.59 -43.56
C VAL A 268 14.70 34.89 -43.51
N GLY A 269 14.26 35.31 -42.31
CA GLY A 269 13.57 36.59 -42.13
C GLY A 269 14.40 37.81 -42.55
N ARG A 270 15.72 37.79 -42.37
CA ARG A 270 16.62 38.87 -42.87
C ARG A 270 16.71 38.87 -44.39
N VAL A 271 16.85 37.71 -45.01
CA VAL A 271 16.92 37.58 -46.48
C VAL A 271 15.61 38.05 -47.12
N ASP A 272 14.46 37.71 -46.54
CA ASP A 272 13.16 38.18 -47.03
C ASP A 272 13.00 39.70 -46.91
N ALA A 273 13.50 40.30 -45.82
CA ALA A 273 13.51 41.75 -45.65
C ALA A 273 14.43 42.45 -46.67
N GLU A 274 15.62 41.90 -46.94
CA GLU A 274 16.52 42.41 -47.98
C GLU A 274 15.91 42.29 -49.38
N ARG A 275 15.20 41.20 -49.66
CA ARG A 275 14.46 41.01 -50.91
C ARG A 275 13.35 42.04 -51.06
N ALA A 276 12.56 42.30 -50.02
CA ALA A 276 11.51 43.31 -50.06
C ALA A 276 12.08 44.72 -50.33
N LEU A 277 13.21 45.08 -49.70
CA LEU A 277 13.91 46.33 -49.98
C LEU A 277 14.45 46.41 -51.41
N ALA A 278 14.93 45.30 -51.97
CA ALA A 278 15.40 45.23 -53.35
C ALA A 278 14.24 45.39 -54.36
N GLU A 279 13.09 44.76 -54.08
CA GLU A 279 11.87 44.90 -54.88
C GLU A 279 11.36 46.35 -54.84
N GLU A 280 11.33 47.00 -53.66
CA GLU A 280 10.96 48.41 -53.52
C GLU A 280 11.89 49.34 -54.31
N ARG A 281 13.22 49.10 -54.24
CA ARG A 281 14.21 49.85 -55.03
C ARG A 281 14.03 49.66 -56.54
N ALA A 282 13.70 48.45 -56.98
CA ALA A 282 13.43 48.15 -58.39
C ALA A 282 12.15 48.87 -58.88
N HIS A 283 11.10 48.91 -58.05
CA HIS A 283 9.89 49.68 -58.32
C HIS A 283 10.16 51.19 -58.38
N ALA A 284 10.96 51.73 -57.45
CA ALA A 284 11.36 53.13 -57.49
C ALA A 284 12.19 53.49 -58.73
N ALA A 285 13.13 52.61 -59.13
CA ALA A 285 13.95 52.82 -60.32
C ALA A 285 13.13 52.78 -61.63
N THR A 286 12.17 51.85 -61.73
CA THR A 286 11.26 51.78 -62.89
C THR A 286 10.33 53.00 -62.95
N ALA A 287 9.82 53.49 -61.81
CA ALA A 287 9.05 54.73 -61.76
C ALA A 287 9.88 55.96 -62.19
N ALA A 288 11.14 56.06 -61.78
CA ALA A 288 12.05 57.14 -62.19
C ALA A 288 12.41 57.10 -63.69
N ALA A 289 12.45 55.91 -64.30
CA ALA A 289 12.73 55.73 -65.72
C ALA A 289 11.53 56.06 -66.64
N GLY A 290 10.30 56.07 -66.10
CA GLY A 290 9.04 56.28 -66.83
C GLY A 290 8.81 57.65 -67.49
N GLY A 291 9.84 58.51 -67.58
CA GLY A 291 9.78 59.80 -68.26
C GLY A 291 10.47 59.86 -69.63
N ARG A 292 11.11 58.78 -70.11
CA ARG A 292 11.80 58.79 -71.41
C ARG A 292 11.36 57.60 -72.25
N CYS A 293 10.79 57.88 -73.43
CA CYS A 293 10.55 56.90 -74.50
C CYS A 293 11.85 56.15 -74.82
N TRP A 294 12.00 54.96 -74.25
CA TRP A 294 13.04 54.01 -74.65
C TRP A 294 12.40 53.00 -75.58
N SER A 295 13.05 52.75 -76.70
CA SER A 295 12.61 51.81 -77.72
C SER A 295 12.56 50.37 -77.18
N ASP A 296 11.55 49.62 -77.63
CA ASP A 296 11.11 48.31 -77.11
C ASP A 296 12.17 47.19 -77.04
N SER A 297 13.37 47.37 -77.60
CA SER A 297 14.38 46.30 -77.68
C SER A 297 15.29 46.19 -76.46
N ALA A 298 15.41 47.22 -75.60
CA ALA A 298 16.35 47.20 -74.47
C ALA A 298 15.76 46.65 -73.16
N SER A 299 14.43 46.61 -73.04
CA SER A 299 13.71 46.21 -71.82
C SER A 299 13.67 44.69 -71.61
N GLU A 300 13.68 43.88 -72.68
CA GLU A 300 13.65 42.42 -72.58
C GLU A 300 14.93 41.84 -71.95
N HIS A 301 16.11 42.34 -72.30
CA HIS A 301 17.36 41.79 -71.76
C HIS A 301 17.53 42.01 -70.26
N VAL A 302 17.05 43.14 -69.72
CA VAL A 302 17.13 43.45 -68.29
C VAL A 302 16.14 42.59 -67.48
N LEU A 303 14.91 42.43 -67.97
CA LEU A 303 13.90 41.57 -67.32
C LEU A 303 14.30 40.09 -67.31
N THR A 304 15.04 39.65 -68.33
CA THR A 304 15.53 38.25 -68.42
C THR A 304 16.64 37.98 -67.40
N GLY A 305 17.54 38.94 -67.18
CA GLY A 305 18.60 38.85 -66.15
C GLY A 305 18.04 38.79 -64.73
N VAL A 306 17.03 39.62 -64.41
CA VAL A 306 16.41 39.64 -63.08
C VAL A 306 15.65 38.34 -62.79
N ARG A 307 14.94 37.77 -63.78
CA ARG A 307 14.27 36.46 -63.64
C ARG A 307 15.24 35.30 -63.42
N SER A 308 16.40 35.33 -64.07
CA SER A 308 17.45 34.32 -63.89
C SER A 308 17.98 34.29 -62.44
N ILE A 309 18.23 35.47 -61.87
CA ILE A 309 18.74 35.61 -60.50
C ILE A 309 17.68 35.14 -59.49
N LEU A 310 16.43 35.60 -59.62
CA LEU A 310 15.31 35.18 -58.75
C LEU A 310 15.01 33.68 -58.84
N GLY A 311 15.12 33.07 -60.03
CA GLY A 311 14.91 31.63 -60.19
C GLY A 311 16.05 30.75 -59.63
N SER A 312 17.24 31.31 -59.41
CA SER A 312 18.36 30.60 -58.77
C SER A 312 18.21 30.56 -57.24
N THR A 313 17.75 31.66 -56.64
CA THR A 313 17.52 31.76 -55.19
C THR A 313 16.34 30.91 -54.74
N ASP A 314 15.26 30.86 -55.53
CA ASP A 314 14.09 30.01 -55.21
C ASP A 314 14.46 28.52 -55.20
N ARG A 315 15.30 28.08 -56.14
CA ARG A 315 15.79 26.69 -56.17
C ARG A 315 16.70 26.36 -54.99
N ALA A 316 17.50 27.30 -54.52
CA ALA A 316 18.34 27.12 -53.35
C ALA A 316 17.49 27.00 -52.06
N LEU A 317 16.50 27.89 -51.89
CA LEU A 317 15.55 27.85 -50.76
C LEU A 317 14.73 26.56 -50.75
N HIS A 318 14.23 26.11 -51.91
CA HIS A 318 13.47 24.87 -51.99
C HIS A 318 14.30 23.62 -51.64
N LYS A 319 15.61 23.64 -51.97
CA LYS A 319 16.54 22.54 -51.64
C LYS A 319 16.86 22.52 -50.15
N ALA A 320 17.03 23.70 -49.53
CA ALA A 320 17.23 23.84 -48.09
C ALA A 320 16.00 23.37 -47.30
N GLY A 321 14.78 23.76 -47.72
CA GLY A 321 13.53 23.33 -47.06
C GLY A 321 13.27 21.82 -47.12
N ARG A 322 13.68 21.13 -48.21
CA ARG A 322 13.57 19.66 -48.27
C ARG A 322 14.58 18.97 -47.36
N ALA A 323 15.79 19.51 -47.23
CA ALA A 323 16.82 18.94 -46.37
C ALA A 323 16.44 19.04 -44.87
N THR A 324 15.87 20.17 -44.45
CA THR A 324 15.39 20.35 -43.07
C THR A 324 14.17 19.48 -42.76
N ALA A 325 13.22 19.37 -43.69
CA ALA A 325 12.06 18.49 -43.54
C ALA A 325 12.49 17.01 -43.41
N ALA A 326 13.41 16.53 -44.26
CA ALA A 326 13.92 15.16 -44.19
C ALA A 326 14.66 14.86 -42.88
N ALA A 327 15.45 15.82 -42.38
CA ALA A 327 16.14 15.67 -41.09
C ALA A 327 15.15 15.60 -39.91
N SER A 328 14.06 16.37 -39.94
CA SER A 328 13.04 16.37 -38.88
C SER A 328 12.26 15.06 -38.77
N VAL A 329 11.95 14.43 -39.92
CA VAL A 329 11.26 13.13 -39.97
C VAL A 329 12.17 12.03 -39.43
N SER A 330 13.43 11.98 -39.86
CA SER A 330 14.41 10.99 -39.39
C SER A 330 14.64 11.04 -37.88
N LEU A 331 14.67 12.24 -37.29
CA LEU A 331 14.86 12.41 -35.84
C LEU A 331 13.63 11.98 -35.03
N ARG A 332 12.42 12.19 -35.59
CA ARG A 332 11.17 11.76 -34.98
C ARG A 332 11.04 10.24 -34.97
N ASP A 333 11.36 9.59 -36.09
CA ASP A 333 11.32 8.13 -36.22
C ASP A 333 12.32 7.46 -35.27
N ALA A 334 13.56 7.97 -35.21
CA ALA A 334 14.58 7.50 -34.28
C ALA A 334 14.16 7.65 -32.80
N ALA A 335 13.49 8.75 -32.45
CA ALA A 335 12.97 8.96 -31.09
C ALA A 335 11.82 8.00 -30.76
N THR A 336 10.94 7.69 -31.72
CA THR A 336 9.84 6.73 -31.52
C THR A 336 10.33 5.28 -31.38
N ASP A 337 11.37 4.90 -32.13
CA ASP A 337 11.94 3.56 -32.02
C ASP A 337 12.72 3.38 -30.71
N ALA A 338 13.47 4.39 -30.26
CA ALA A 338 14.10 4.40 -28.95
C ALA A 338 13.06 4.28 -27.81
N ALA A 339 11.94 5.01 -27.91
CA ALA A 339 10.85 4.92 -26.94
C ALA A 339 10.17 3.53 -26.91
N ARG A 340 10.04 2.85 -28.05
CA ARG A 340 9.51 1.49 -28.12
C ARG A 340 10.43 0.47 -27.46
N GLU A 341 11.75 0.57 -27.66
CA GLU A 341 12.70 -0.36 -27.05
C GLU A 341 12.74 -0.19 -25.52
N VAL A 342 12.75 1.05 -25.03
CA VAL A 342 12.65 1.32 -23.58
C VAL A 342 11.34 0.80 -22.99
N ALA A 343 10.22 0.92 -23.71
CA ALA A 343 8.92 0.42 -23.27
C ALA A 343 8.81 -1.12 -23.22
N LYS A 344 9.63 -1.87 -23.97
CA LYS A 344 9.67 -3.34 -23.93
C LYS A 344 10.41 -3.88 -22.70
N GLU A 345 11.43 -3.16 -22.22
CA GLU A 345 12.32 -3.61 -21.13
C GLU A 345 11.74 -3.35 -19.72
N LEU A 346 11.08 -2.19 -19.51
CA LEU A 346 10.55 -1.79 -18.20
C LEU A 346 9.53 -2.76 -17.55
N PRO A 347 8.55 -3.34 -18.28
CA PRO A 347 7.50 -4.16 -17.67
C PRO A 347 8.00 -5.52 -17.17
N LEU A 348 9.06 -6.06 -17.78
CA LEU A 348 9.56 -7.41 -17.49
C LEU A 348 10.44 -7.44 -16.23
N ALA A 349 11.27 -6.42 -16.03
CA ALA A 349 12.12 -6.29 -14.85
C ALA A 349 11.30 -6.01 -13.59
N GLY A 350 10.36 -5.05 -13.65
CA GLY A 350 9.47 -4.73 -12.53
C GLY A 350 8.57 -5.90 -12.12
N ARG A 351 8.04 -6.66 -13.09
CA ARG A 351 7.27 -7.88 -12.80
C ARG A 351 8.11 -8.97 -12.11
N ARG A 352 9.36 -9.17 -12.52
CA ARG A 352 10.24 -10.18 -11.91
C ARG A 352 10.58 -9.84 -10.46
N ALA A 353 10.88 -8.57 -10.17
CA ALA A 353 11.13 -8.10 -8.82
C ALA A 353 9.88 -8.21 -7.93
N ALA A 354 8.70 -7.83 -8.44
CA ALA A 354 7.44 -7.94 -7.72
C ALA A 354 7.03 -9.41 -7.44
N ILE A 355 7.26 -10.33 -8.39
CA ILE A 355 7.00 -11.77 -8.20
C ILE A 355 7.96 -12.36 -7.15
N ALA A 356 9.25 -12.00 -7.19
CA ALA A 356 10.22 -12.44 -6.19
C ALA A 356 9.85 -11.95 -4.78
N ALA A 357 9.50 -10.67 -4.65
CA ALA A 357 9.05 -10.08 -3.38
C ALA A 357 7.74 -10.74 -2.88
N GLY A 358 6.78 -10.99 -3.76
CA GLY A 358 5.54 -11.68 -3.43
C GLY A 358 5.76 -13.11 -2.93
N ARG A 359 6.72 -13.84 -3.52
CA ARG A 359 7.05 -15.22 -3.12
C ARG A 359 7.67 -15.27 -1.72
N VAL A 360 8.59 -14.36 -1.42
CA VAL A 360 9.18 -14.21 -0.07
C VAL A 360 8.10 -13.89 0.96
N LEU A 361 7.14 -13.02 0.61
CA LEU A 361 6.06 -12.62 1.51
C LEU A 361 5.08 -13.77 1.81
N GLU A 362 4.71 -14.56 0.80
CA GLU A 362 3.84 -15.72 0.95
C GLU A 362 4.51 -16.86 1.74
N GLU A 363 5.81 -17.09 1.53
CA GLU A 363 6.56 -18.09 2.31
C GLU A 363 6.74 -17.65 3.77
N PHE A 364 6.92 -16.35 4.03
CA PHE A 364 6.96 -15.82 5.39
C PHE A 364 5.62 -16.04 6.12
N LYS A 365 4.49 -15.79 5.43
CA LYS A 365 3.15 -16.07 5.96
C LYS A 365 2.94 -17.56 6.25
N ALA A 366 3.34 -18.44 5.32
CA ALA A 366 3.21 -19.89 5.50
C ALA A 366 4.04 -20.40 6.70
N THR A 367 5.22 -19.83 6.92
CA THR A 367 6.09 -20.20 8.06
C THR A 367 5.56 -19.65 9.39
N SER A 368 4.93 -18.47 9.38
CA SER A 368 4.27 -17.90 10.57
C SER A 368 2.99 -18.64 11.00
N LEU A 369 2.43 -19.47 10.11
CA LEU A 369 1.22 -20.27 10.31
C LEU A 369 1.51 -21.71 10.75
N LEU A 370 2.75 -22.06 11.11
CA LEU A 370 3.04 -23.34 11.77
C LEU A 370 2.22 -23.42 13.06
N GLN A 371 1.19 -24.27 13.00
CA GLN A 371 0.20 -24.49 14.04
C GLN A 371 0.87 -24.89 15.36
N PRO A 372 0.29 -24.51 16.52
CA PRO A 372 0.65 -25.16 17.77
C PRO A 372 0.32 -26.65 17.63
N VAL A 373 1.36 -27.49 17.69
CA VAL A 373 1.22 -28.95 17.81
C VAL A 373 0.44 -29.21 19.11
N GLY A 374 -0.71 -29.86 18.97
CA GLY A 374 -1.60 -30.22 20.07
C GLY A 374 -1.13 -31.41 20.89
#